data_AF-A0A3M0H4S0-F1
#
_entry.id   AF-A0A3M0H4S0-F1
#
_cell.length_a   1.000
_cell.length_b   1.000
_cell.length_c   1.000
_cell.angle_alpha   90.00
_cell.angle_beta   90.00
_cell.angle_gamma   90.00
#
_symmetry.space_group_name_H-M   'P 1'
#
loop_
_entity.id
_entity.type
_entity.pdbx_description
1 polymer ?
#
loop_
_entity_poly.entity_id
_entity_poly.type
_entity_poly.pdbx_seq_one_letter_code
_entity_poly.pdbx_strand_id
1 'polypeptide(L)'
;MPDSKPSMPAQVRHVKDALVTEFYGRIDLSDLSPTRQNADDSAFLTRALSALSTRMLTNCTSDEAAICVIDGRDDYGIDAVGTSDTAPVIWLIQAKWSNKGEAGFDTAAANKLVRGFKKLDEQDFDRFNSKFQTLAPKVKSILSDPNCMVKLVVAIMGENELHTDVEEVLIDAANDFNVFGRSVSHQILKGTDFHAQVRADIAPQPISITATMDSGWHYRDTPYEAYYGLVSMDEVANWHQTFGDKLFAKNVRKSLGLTTVNKRIVDTLNESPENFWYFNNGITIICQEVNKEFFKKRAAGEPVKIHMRDASIVNGAQTVASTDLATKNTETTLTDAYATVRVTAFRRLKKISRRRSLKPQTRRTIWNKEILSPLTRLRKGLGRNSSSRCRSHIPSNGAKWTLHQNSDAPLFTRPSPSRARIPIQSGQ
;
A
#
# COMPACT_ATOMS: atom_id res chain seq x y z
N MET A 1 9.90 -22.55 39.75
CA MET A 1 9.04 -21.85 38.76
C MET A 1 9.92 -20.81 38.10
N PRO A 2 10.30 -20.93 36.81
CA PRO A 2 10.98 -19.83 36.16
C PRO A 2 9.94 -18.74 35.88
N ASP A 3 10.14 -17.56 36.45
CA ASP A 3 9.31 -16.37 36.22
C ASP A 3 9.14 -16.14 34.72
N SER A 4 7.93 -16.36 34.22
CA SER A 4 7.57 -15.94 32.88
C SER A 4 7.56 -14.42 32.86
N LYS A 5 8.66 -13.81 32.39
CA LYS A 5 8.69 -12.38 32.07
C LYS A 5 7.41 -12.05 31.30
N PRO A 6 6.61 -11.05 31.72
CA PRO A 6 5.40 -10.71 31.01
C PRO A 6 5.75 -10.40 29.55
N SER A 7 5.15 -11.16 28.64
CA SER A 7 5.40 -11.06 27.20
C SER A 7 5.03 -9.65 26.74
N MET A 8 6.01 -8.91 26.21
CA MET A 8 5.79 -7.64 25.52
C MET A 8 4.60 -7.74 24.55
N PRO A 9 3.60 -6.84 24.63
CA PRO A 9 2.46 -6.87 23.71
C PRO A 9 2.91 -6.81 22.25
N ALA A 10 2.19 -7.49 21.35
CA ALA A 10 2.58 -7.60 19.95
C ALA A 10 2.76 -6.23 19.26
N GLN A 11 1.89 -5.26 19.56
CA GLN A 11 1.99 -3.90 19.01
C GLN A 11 3.26 -3.20 19.47
N VAL A 12 3.58 -3.29 20.77
CA VAL A 12 4.82 -2.73 21.34
C VAL A 12 6.04 -3.39 20.73
N ARG A 13 6.01 -4.71 20.53
CA ARG A 13 7.09 -5.45 19.87
C ARG A 13 7.31 -4.99 18.44
N HIS A 14 6.24 -4.82 17.65
CA HIS A 14 6.37 -4.33 16.27
C HIS A 14 6.99 -2.94 16.20
N VAL A 15 6.57 -2.03 17.08
CA VAL A 15 7.16 -0.69 17.15
C VAL A 15 8.63 -0.78 17.57
N LYS A 16 8.95 -1.59 18.59
CA LYS A 16 10.33 -1.81 19.01
C LYS A 16 11.21 -2.31 17.88
N ASP A 17 10.79 -3.37 17.18
CA ASP A 17 11.57 -3.97 16.09
C ASP A 17 11.82 -2.97 14.97
N ALA A 18 10.84 -2.12 14.66
CA ALA A 18 10.99 -1.02 13.71
C ALA A 18 11.95 0.05 14.21
N LEU A 19 11.84 0.50 15.46
CA LEU A 19 12.76 1.47 16.07
C LEU A 19 14.20 0.96 16.07
N VAL A 20 14.41 -0.31 16.40
CA VAL A 20 15.75 -0.94 16.38
C VAL A 20 16.28 -0.99 14.95
N THR A 21 15.48 -1.47 14.00
CA THR A 21 15.89 -1.57 12.59
C THR A 21 16.21 -0.20 12.00
N GLU A 22 15.43 0.82 12.35
CA GLU A 22 15.52 2.15 11.76
C GLU A 22 16.52 3.05 12.47
N PHE A 23 16.74 2.96 13.78
CA PHE A 23 17.53 3.98 14.50
C PHE A 23 18.76 3.44 15.21
N TYR A 24 18.93 2.12 15.32
CA TYR A 24 20.13 1.57 15.93
C TYR A 24 21.37 1.90 15.07
N GLY A 25 22.38 2.50 15.69
CA GLY A 25 23.57 3.03 15.01
C GLY A 25 23.42 4.44 14.42
N ARG A 26 22.22 5.03 14.43
CA ARG A 26 21.99 6.44 14.03
C ARG A 26 21.87 7.39 15.22
N ILE A 27 21.30 6.89 16.33
CA ILE A 27 21.12 7.66 17.56
C ILE A 27 22.44 7.72 18.35
N ASP A 28 22.81 8.92 18.79
CA ASP A 28 23.92 9.10 19.70
C ASP A 28 23.60 8.51 21.09
N LEU A 29 24.40 7.52 21.51
CA LEU A 29 24.35 6.86 22.82
C LEU A 29 25.64 7.07 23.62
N SER A 30 26.55 7.94 23.16
CA SER A 30 27.89 8.11 23.73
C SER A 30 27.88 8.63 25.18
N ASP A 31 26.81 9.33 25.59
CA ASP A 31 26.61 9.82 26.95
C ASP A 31 26.10 8.75 27.92
N LEU A 32 25.75 7.55 27.44
CA LEU A 32 25.35 6.42 28.27
C LEU A 32 26.54 5.51 28.60
N SER A 33 26.48 4.82 29.74
CA SER A 33 27.47 3.81 30.10
C SER A 33 27.52 2.67 29.07
N PRO A 34 28.69 2.06 28.79
CA PRO A 34 28.83 1.03 27.75
C PRO A 34 27.83 -0.13 27.83
N THR A 35 27.44 -0.54 29.04
CA THR A 35 26.45 -1.61 29.28
C THR A 35 25.03 -1.26 28.81
N ARG A 36 24.75 0.03 28.64
CA ARG A 36 23.44 0.57 28.23
C ARG A 36 23.41 0.99 26.76
N GLN A 37 24.53 0.93 26.06
CA GLN A 37 24.63 1.23 24.62
C GLN A 37 24.20 0.00 23.80
N ASN A 38 22.94 -0.41 23.94
CA ASN A 38 22.39 -1.56 23.23
C ASN A 38 20.93 -1.30 22.80
N ALA A 39 20.48 -2.05 21.79
CA ALA A 39 19.17 -1.88 21.16
C ALA A 39 17.97 -2.21 22.07
N ASP A 40 18.20 -2.92 23.17
CA ASP A 40 17.16 -3.33 24.12
C ASP A 40 17.04 -2.37 25.32
N ASP A 41 17.96 -1.41 25.47
CA ASP A 41 17.93 -0.43 26.57
C ASP A 41 16.77 0.55 26.40
N SER A 42 16.09 0.84 27.51
CA SER A 42 14.93 1.74 27.51
C SER A 42 15.29 3.18 27.13
N ALA A 43 16.54 3.62 27.36
CA ALA A 43 17.00 4.95 26.93
C ALA A 43 17.14 5.00 25.40
N PHE A 44 17.74 3.98 24.79
CA PHE A 44 17.75 3.89 23.31
C PHE A 44 16.33 3.89 22.76
N LEU A 45 15.42 3.08 23.31
CA LEU A 45 14.04 2.99 22.81
C LEU A 45 13.27 4.31 22.99
N THR A 46 13.54 5.07 24.06
CA THR A 46 12.94 6.40 24.26
C THR A 46 13.50 7.41 23.25
N ARG A 47 14.81 7.45 23.04
CA ARG A 47 15.46 8.29 22.02
C ARG A 47 14.99 7.98 20.61
N ALA A 48 14.93 6.69 20.26
CA ALA A 48 14.44 6.24 18.96
C ALA A 48 12.96 6.60 18.77
N LEU A 49 12.14 6.53 19.84
CA LEU A 49 10.76 7.01 19.80
C LEU A 49 10.69 8.53 19.53
N SER A 50 11.54 9.34 20.17
CA SER A 50 11.65 10.78 19.90
C SER A 50 12.04 11.08 18.44
N ALA A 51 12.96 10.30 17.88
CA ALA A 51 13.33 10.40 16.47
C ALA A 51 12.17 10.02 15.55
N LEU A 52 11.47 8.91 15.82
CA LEU A 52 10.29 8.51 15.05
C LEU A 52 9.19 9.58 15.12
N SER A 53 8.93 10.17 16.29
CA SER A 53 8.03 11.31 16.45
C SER A 53 8.46 12.48 15.57
N THR A 54 9.76 12.82 15.56
CA THR A 54 10.29 13.89 14.71
C THR A 54 10.02 13.61 13.24
N ARG A 55 10.34 12.39 12.75
CA ARG A 55 10.06 11.97 11.37
C ARG A 55 8.58 12.06 11.03
N MET A 56 7.69 11.58 11.90
CA MET A 56 6.24 11.64 11.72
C MET A 56 5.70 13.06 11.59
N LEU A 57 6.28 14.00 12.34
CA LEU A 57 5.78 15.39 12.43
C LEU A 57 6.34 16.30 11.34
N THR A 58 7.56 16.01 10.88
CA THR A 58 8.31 16.87 9.95
C THR A 58 8.46 16.27 8.55
N ASN A 59 8.20 14.97 8.39
CA ASN A 59 8.49 14.19 7.18
C ASN A 59 9.97 14.20 6.74
N CYS A 60 10.91 14.45 7.68
CA CYS A 60 12.33 14.34 7.41
C CYS A 60 12.79 12.87 7.25
N THR A 61 14.04 12.68 6.87
CA THR A 61 14.69 11.36 6.80
C THR A 61 14.99 10.81 8.21
N SER A 62 15.24 9.50 8.31
CA SER A 62 15.60 8.87 9.60
C SER A 62 16.92 9.40 10.16
N ASP A 63 17.88 9.80 9.31
CA ASP A 63 19.16 10.37 9.76
C ASP A 63 18.98 11.80 10.29
N GLU A 64 18.19 12.64 9.61
CA GLU A 64 17.83 13.98 10.11
C GLU A 64 17.05 13.89 11.41
N ALA A 65 16.09 12.96 11.51
CA ALA A 65 15.33 12.74 12.72
C ALA A 65 16.20 12.30 13.92
N ALA A 66 17.25 11.50 13.67
CA ALA A 66 18.19 11.10 14.71
C ALA A 66 19.03 12.28 15.22
N ILE A 67 19.44 13.19 14.34
CA ILE A 67 20.17 14.43 14.71
C ILE A 67 19.30 15.35 15.59
N CYS A 68 17.99 15.36 15.39
CA CYS A 68 17.06 16.15 16.19
C CYS A 68 16.91 15.67 17.65
N VAL A 69 17.42 14.49 18.01
CA VAL A 69 17.34 13.95 19.37
C VAL A 69 18.41 14.58 20.25
N ILE A 70 17.97 15.28 21.30
CA ILE A 70 18.83 15.99 22.24
C ILE A 70 18.80 15.39 23.65
N ASP A 71 18.00 14.33 23.88
CA ASP A 71 17.91 13.63 25.18
C ASP A 71 19.30 13.37 25.78
N GLY A 72 19.44 13.73 27.04
CA GLY A 72 20.68 13.65 27.78
C GLY A 72 20.68 14.59 28.98
N ARG A 73 21.86 14.80 29.57
CA ARG A 73 21.99 15.83 30.61
C ARG A 73 21.65 17.21 29.99
N ASP A 74 21.05 18.10 30.78
CA ASP A 74 20.76 19.49 30.39
C ASP A 74 19.91 19.65 29.11
N ASP A 75 18.99 18.70 28.87
CA ASP A 75 17.94 18.78 27.84
C ASP A 75 16.68 19.54 28.30
N TYR A 76 16.59 19.81 29.61
CA TYR A 76 15.45 20.43 30.29
C TYR A 76 14.10 19.78 30.00
N GLY A 77 14.07 18.47 29.76
CA GLY A 77 12.84 17.73 29.45
C GLY A 77 12.29 17.97 28.05
N ILE A 78 13.19 18.25 27.10
CA ILE A 78 12.92 18.17 25.66
C ILE A 78 13.83 17.07 25.12
N ASP A 79 13.30 15.90 24.80
CA ASP A 79 14.08 14.79 24.27
C ASP A 79 14.46 14.98 22.80
N ALA A 80 13.66 15.73 22.01
CA ALA A 80 13.96 16.08 20.62
C ALA A 80 13.33 17.40 20.18
N VAL A 81 13.95 18.04 19.19
CA VAL A 81 13.47 19.29 18.57
C VAL A 81 13.28 19.10 17.07
N GLY A 82 12.03 19.05 16.63
CA GLY A 82 11.66 19.03 15.22
C GLY A 82 11.46 20.45 14.67
N THR A 83 11.85 20.68 13.42
CA THR A 83 11.64 21.95 12.71
C THR A 83 11.11 21.68 11.31
N SER A 84 10.25 22.56 10.80
CA SER A 84 9.81 22.49 9.40
C SER A 84 10.68 23.38 8.50
N ASP A 85 11.00 22.90 7.30
CA ASP A 85 11.69 23.69 6.28
C ASP A 85 10.73 24.53 5.43
N THR A 86 9.42 24.29 5.55
CA THR A 86 8.38 24.91 4.70
C THR A 86 7.47 25.88 5.46
N ALA A 87 7.52 25.89 6.79
CA ALA A 87 6.72 26.74 7.64
C ALA A 87 7.47 27.03 8.95
N PRO A 88 7.22 28.17 9.63
CA PRO A 88 7.90 28.51 10.88
C PRO A 88 7.31 27.71 12.06
N VAL A 89 7.47 26.39 12.06
CA VAL A 89 6.93 25.48 13.07
C VAL A 89 8.05 24.74 13.78
N ILE A 90 7.99 24.73 15.11
CA ILE A 90 8.89 23.97 15.99
C ILE A 90 8.08 22.96 16.80
N TRP A 91 8.55 21.72 16.85
CA TRP A 91 8.00 20.68 17.71
C TRP A 91 9.00 20.39 18.81
N LEU A 92 8.59 20.59 20.06
CA LEU A 92 9.36 20.23 21.25
C LEU A 92 8.80 18.93 21.80
N ILE A 93 9.56 17.85 21.68
CA ILE A 93 9.08 16.49 21.88
C ILE A 93 9.63 15.94 23.18
N GLN A 94 8.73 15.46 24.05
CA GLN A 94 9.08 14.63 25.20
C GLN A 94 8.52 13.23 25.02
N ALA A 95 9.39 12.23 25.00
CA ALA A 95 9.03 10.85 24.74
C ALA A 95 9.12 9.98 25.99
N LYS A 96 8.35 8.88 26.00
CA LYS A 96 8.45 7.86 27.05
C LYS A 96 8.14 6.48 26.51
N TRP A 97 9.10 5.57 26.65
CA TRP A 97 8.95 4.17 26.28
C TRP A 97 8.57 3.28 27.48
N SER A 98 7.75 2.26 27.23
CA SER A 98 7.50 1.15 28.18
C SER A 98 7.36 -0.15 27.42
N ASN A 99 8.13 -1.17 27.82
CA ASN A 99 8.03 -2.52 27.26
C ASN A 99 6.66 -3.19 27.48
N LYS A 100 5.85 -2.66 28.40
CA LYS A 100 4.48 -3.12 28.66
C LYS A 100 3.43 -2.40 27.81
N GLY A 101 3.80 -1.32 27.10
CA GLY A 101 2.82 -0.47 26.41
C GLY A 101 1.97 0.36 27.38
N GLU A 102 2.50 0.63 28.57
CA GLU A 102 1.83 1.34 29.65
C GLU A 102 2.57 2.66 29.98
N ALA A 103 3.33 3.20 29.03
CA ALA A 103 4.01 4.48 29.26
C ALA A 103 2.96 5.57 29.48
N GLY A 104 2.98 6.20 30.64
CA GLY A 104 2.13 7.35 30.98
C GLY A 104 2.96 8.62 31.12
N PHE A 105 2.34 9.76 30.92
CA PHE A 105 2.95 11.06 31.12
C PHE A 105 2.43 11.68 32.42
N ASP A 106 3.34 12.16 33.27
CA ASP A 106 3.01 12.72 34.57
C ASP A 106 3.24 14.24 34.60
N THR A 107 2.71 14.90 35.64
CA THR A 107 2.80 16.36 35.78
C THR A 107 4.23 16.84 35.92
N ALA A 108 5.13 16.03 36.49
CA ALA A 108 6.55 16.37 36.59
C ALA A 108 7.22 16.42 35.21
N ALA A 109 6.91 15.47 34.32
CA ALA A 109 7.38 15.47 32.95
C ALA A 109 6.80 16.64 32.14
N ALA A 110 5.50 16.95 32.31
CA ALA A 110 4.87 18.10 31.67
C ALA A 110 5.52 19.43 32.10
N ASN A 111 5.73 19.62 33.40
CA ASN A 111 6.40 20.82 33.93
C ASN A 111 7.85 20.94 33.44
N LYS A 112 8.57 19.83 33.27
CA LYS A 112 9.91 19.86 32.65
C LYS A 112 9.84 20.32 31.21
N LEU A 113 8.96 19.74 30.38
CA LEU A 113 8.78 20.15 28.99
C LEU A 113 8.44 21.66 28.87
N VAL A 114 7.50 22.14 29.70
CA VAL A 114 7.14 23.57 29.76
C VAL A 114 8.34 24.43 30.19
N ARG A 115 9.13 23.97 31.18
CA ARG A 115 10.35 24.65 31.59
C ARG A 115 11.39 24.71 30.47
N GLY A 116 11.59 23.62 29.73
CA GLY A 116 12.46 23.59 28.57
C GLY A 116 12.01 24.60 27.50
N PHE A 117 10.71 24.64 27.20
CA PHE A 117 10.16 25.62 26.27
C PHE A 117 10.38 27.06 26.76
N LYS A 118 10.13 27.35 28.03
CA LYS A 118 10.37 28.67 28.62
C LYS A 118 11.81 29.14 28.40
N LYS A 119 12.80 28.25 28.57
CA LYS A 119 14.20 28.56 28.31
C LYS A 119 14.49 28.91 26.85
N LEU A 120 13.85 28.20 25.91
CA LEU A 120 13.98 28.49 24.48
C LEU A 120 13.36 29.84 24.12
N ASP A 121 12.19 30.16 24.69
CA ASP A 121 11.52 31.44 24.45
C ASP A 121 12.30 32.62 25.03
N GLU A 122 12.93 32.44 26.20
CA GLU A 122 13.85 33.39 26.84
C GLU A 122 15.22 33.50 26.13
N GLN A 123 15.45 32.73 25.05
CA GLN A 123 16.73 32.63 24.33
C GLN A 123 17.93 32.17 25.17
N ASP A 124 17.69 31.42 26.25
CA ASP A 124 18.72 30.84 27.14
C ASP A 124 19.30 29.54 26.55
N PHE A 125 19.74 29.63 25.28
CA PHE A 125 20.21 28.48 24.49
C PHE A 125 21.51 27.89 25.04
N ASP A 126 22.42 28.71 25.57
CA ASP A 126 23.76 28.31 26.04
C ASP A 126 23.73 27.27 27.16
N ARG A 127 22.59 27.16 27.85
CA ARG A 127 22.39 26.19 28.93
C ARG A 127 22.05 24.79 28.47
N PHE A 128 21.61 24.63 27.23
CA PHE A 128 21.28 23.32 26.67
C PHE A 128 22.54 22.55 26.30
N ASN A 129 22.44 21.23 26.27
CA ASN A 129 23.56 20.36 25.94
C ASN A 129 24.10 20.53 24.51
N SER A 130 25.25 19.90 24.26
CA SER A 130 25.97 19.97 22.97
C SER A 130 25.13 19.45 21.79
N LYS A 131 24.20 18.50 22.02
CA LYS A 131 23.31 17.98 20.97
C LYS A 131 22.38 19.09 20.49
N PHE A 132 21.74 19.82 21.42
CA PHE A 132 20.92 20.97 21.08
C PHE A 132 21.72 22.11 20.44
N GLN A 133 22.96 22.36 20.86
CA GLN A 133 23.77 23.44 20.27
C GLN A 133 23.95 23.30 18.75
N THR A 134 23.90 22.08 18.21
CA THR A 134 23.92 21.83 16.76
C THR A 134 22.66 22.34 16.05
N LEU A 135 21.52 22.36 16.75
CA LEU A 135 20.20 22.79 16.24
C LEU A 135 19.91 24.26 16.55
N ALA A 136 20.58 24.84 17.55
CA ALA A 136 20.31 26.17 18.09
C ALA A 136 20.24 27.28 17.02
N PRO A 137 21.14 27.35 16.01
CA PRO A 137 21.05 28.37 14.96
C PRO A 137 19.73 28.30 14.18
N LYS A 138 19.29 27.09 13.82
CA LYS A 138 18.04 26.86 13.08
C LYS A 138 16.82 27.19 13.94
N VAL A 139 16.83 26.71 15.19
CA VAL A 139 15.75 26.97 16.15
C VAL A 139 15.61 28.47 16.42
N LYS A 140 16.72 29.19 16.66
CA LYS A 140 16.73 30.64 16.86
C LYS A 140 16.18 31.40 15.66
N SER A 141 16.55 30.99 14.45
CA SER A 141 16.03 31.59 13.21
C SER A 141 14.51 31.46 13.12
N ILE A 142 13.96 30.27 13.43
CA ILE A 142 12.52 30.02 13.34
C ILE A 142 11.77 30.72 14.48
N LEU A 143 12.30 30.71 15.72
CA LEU A 143 11.69 31.38 16.87
C LEU A 143 11.59 32.90 16.72
N SER A 144 12.46 33.49 15.90
CA SER A 144 12.45 34.93 15.60
C SER A 144 11.38 35.33 14.59
N ASP A 145 10.75 34.37 13.91
CA ASP A 145 9.60 34.63 13.02
C ASP A 145 8.37 34.98 13.88
N PRO A 146 7.70 36.12 13.64
CA PRO A 146 6.50 36.51 14.39
C PRO A 146 5.33 35.53 14.21
N ASN A 147 5.32 34.74 13.14
CA ASN A 147 4.31 33.70 12.88
C ASN A 147 4.76 32.31 13.38
N CYS A 148 5.83 32.24 14.17
CA CYS A 148 6.34 30.98 14.69
C CYS A 148 5.29 30.26 15.54
N MET A 149 5.00 29.01 15.17
CA MET A 149 4.16 28.10 15.92
C MET A 149 5.02 27.08 16.67
N VAL A 150 4.85 27.02 17.98
CA VAL A 150 5.49 26.01 18.83
C VAL A 150 4.47 24.95 19.22
N LYS A 151 4.84 23.68 19.04
CA LYS A 151 4.03 22.53 19.43
C LYS A 151 4.72 21.74 20.52
N LEU A 152 4.11 21.67 21.70
CA LEU A 152 4.53 20.82 22.80
C LEU A 152 4.01 19.41 22.55
N VAL A 153 4.91 18.46 22.27
CA VAL A 153 4.55 17.11 21.86
C VAL A 153 4.84 16.12 22.98
N VAL A 154 3.81 15.39 23.40
CA VAL A 154 3.92 14.25 24.32
C VAL A 154 3.88 12.96 23.50
N ALA A 155 4.98 12.22 23.47
CA ALA A 155 5.15 11.01 22.67
C ALA A 155 5.27 9.76 23.57
N ILE A 156 4.17 9.02 23.76
CA ILE A 156 4.16 7.90 24.71
C ILE A 156 3.88 6.56 24.03
N MET A 157 4.69 5.54 24.36
CA MET A 157 4.36 4.15 24.03
C MET A 157 3.35 3.59 25.05
N GLY A 158 2.15 4.17 25.03
CA GLY A 158 1.01 3.79 25.84
C GLY A 158 -0.30 4.30 25.25
N GLU A 159 -1.41 3.73 25.69
CA GLU A 159 -2.76 4.09 25.18
C GLU A 159 -3.59 4.87 26.20
N ASN A 160 -3.12 4.98 27.44
CA ASN A 160 -3.85 5.68 28.49
C ASN A 160 -4.02 7.16 28.10
N GLU A 161 -5.21 7.70 28.39
CA GLU A 161 -5.41 9.14 28.32
C GLU A 161 -4.50 9.86 29.31
N LEU A 162 -4.14 11.10 28.98
CA LEU A 162 -3.46 11.94 29.95
C LEU A 162 -4.40 12.21 31.12
N HIS A 163 -3.82 12.23 32.33
CA HIS A 163 -4.57 12.68 33.50
C HIS A 163 -4.93 14.16 33.32
N THR A 164 -6.09 14.58 33.82
CA THR A 164 -6.58 15.96 33.68
C THR A 164 -5.54 16.99 34.14
N ASP A 165 -4.92 16.79 35.30
CA ASP A 165 -3.83 17.65 35.81
C ASP A 165 -2.66 17.83 34.84
N VAL A 166 -2.36 16.83 34.01
CA VAL A 166 -1.28 16.89 33.02
C VAL A 166 -1.70 17.71 31.81
N GLU A 167 -2.95 17.52 31.37
CA GLU A 167 -3.55 18.29 30.29
C GLU A 167 -3.68 19.76 30.67
N GLU A 168 -4.10 20.06 31.90
CA GLU A 168 -4.16 21.41 32.47
C GLU A 168 -2.79 22.11 32.41
N VAL A 169 -1.70 21.45 32.84
CA VAL A 169 -0.34 22.04 32.75
C VAL A 169 0.04 22.45 31.32
N LEU A 170 -0.32 21.64 30.31
CA LEU A 170 0.00 21.94 28.91
C LEU A 170 -0.92 23.02 28.32
N ILE A 171 -2.19 23.04 28.72
CA ILE A 171 -3.16 24.06 28.32
C ILE A 171 -2.79 25.42 28.93
N ASP A 172 -2.50 25.46 30.23
CA ASP A 172 -2.12 26.67 30.94
C ASP A 172 -0.84 27.26 30.35
N ALA A 173 0.18 26.43 30.10
CA ALA A 173 1.37 26.88 29.40
C ALA A 173 1.03 27.48 28.03
N ALA A 174 0.24 26.79 27.20
CA ALA A 174 -0.14 27.32 25.89
C ALA A 174 -0.86 28.68 26.00
N ASN A 175 -1.79 28.81 26.95
CA ASN A 175 -2.52 30.06 27.19
C ASN A 175 -1.60 31.19 27.64
N ASP A 176 -0.71 30.93 28.60
CA ASP A 176 0.22 31.92 29.14
C ASP A 176 1.09 32.51 28.03
N PHE A 177 1.67 31.68 27.16
CA PHE A 177 2.49 32.17 26.05
C PHE A 177 1.67 32.83 24.93
N ASN A 178 0.44 32.36 24.69
CA ASN A 178 -0.43 32.92 23.65
C ASN A 178 -0.90 34.34 23.98
N VAL A 179 -1.05 34.68 25.25
CA VAL A 179 -1.37 36.06 25.69
C VAL A 179 -0.29 37.05 25.27
N PHE A 180 0.97 36.63 25.19
CA PHE A 180 2.10 37.47 24.78
C PHE A 180 2.38 37.42 23.27
N GLY A 181 1.45 36.86 22.46
CA GLY A 181 1.53 36.86 21.00
C GLY A 181 2.32 35.69 20.39
N ARG A 182 2.86 34.77 21.20
CA ARG A 182 3.39 33.49 20.69
C ARG A 182 2.23 32.61 20.23
N SER A 183 2.46 31.71 19.27
CA SER A 183 1.48 30.67 18.93
C SER A 183 1.96 29.33 19.49
N VAL A 184 1.30 28.84 20.54
CA VAL A 184 1.63 27.60 21.24
C VAL A 184 0.40 26.69 21.29
N SER A 185 0.61 25.42 20.99
CA SER A 185 -0.38 24.36 21.19
C SER A 185 0.31 23.09 21.67
N HIS A 186 -0.47 22.13 22.16
CA HIS A 186 0.04 20.81 22.53
C HIS A 186 -0.50 19.73 21.59
N GLN A 187 0.24 18.63 21.46
CA GLN A 187 -0.13 17.46 20.66
C GLN A 187 0.31 16.19 21.38
N ILE A 188 -0.48 15.12 21.27
CA ILE A 188 -0.17 13.83 21.89
C ILE A 188 -0.02 12.79 20.78
N LEU A 189 1.08 12.03 20.83
CA LEU A 189 1.30 10.84 20.02
C LEU A 189 1.27 9.61 20.93
N LYS A 190 0.38 8.66 20.63
CA LYS A 190 0.17 7.44 21.41
C LYS A 190 0.76 6.22 20.71
N GLY A 191 0.81 5.09 21.42
CA GLY A 191 1.28 3.82 20.88
C GLY A 191 0.59 3.40 19.57
N THR A 192 -0.70 3.71 19.45
CA THR A 192 -1.52 3.48 18.26
C THR A 192 -1.07 4.29 17.05
N ASP A 193 -0.60 5.52 17.24
CA ASP A 193 -0.06 6.37 16.18
C ASP A 193 1.26 5.79 15.67
N PHE A 194 2.18 5.43 16.57
CA PHE A 194 3.45 4.80 16.20
C PHE A 194 3.25 3.46 15.49
N HIS A 195 2.37 2.61 16.01
CA HIS A 195 2.06 1.33 15.37
C HIS A 195 1.32 1.51 14.03
N ALA A 196 0.54 2.58 13.85
CA ALA A 196 -0.03 2.93 12.55
C ALA A 196 1.06 3.37 11.56
N GLN A 197 1.99 4.23 12.00
CA GLN A 197 3.11 4.69 11.18
C GLN A 197 4.01 3.54 10.73
N VAL A 198 4.47 2.70 11.66
CA VAL A 198 5.31 1.53 11.35
C VAL A 198 4.64 0.60 10.35
N ARG A 199 3.32 0.39 10.48
CA ARG A 199 2.57 -0.41 9.49
C ARG A 199 2.48 0.29 8.13
N ALA A 200 2.41 1.62 8.08
CA ALA A 200 2.42 2.37 6.85
C ALA A 200 3.80 2.32 6.17
N ASP A 201 4.90 2.38 6.93
CA ASP A 201 6.26 2.28 6.40
C ASP A 201 6.55 0.89 5.81
N ILE A 202 5.99 -0.16 6.41
CA ILE A 202 6.11 -1.54 5.91
C ILE A 202 5.09 -1.84 4.80
N ALA A 203 4.01 -1.05 4.68
CA ALA A 203 2.98 -1.29 3.69
C ALA A 203 3.60 -1.23 2.28
N PRO A 204 3.33 -2.21 1.40
CA PRO A 204 3.80 -2.14 0.03
C PRO A 204 3.29 -0.84 -0.61
N GLN A 205 4.21 -0.06 -1.16
CA GLN A 205 3.88 1.13 -1.95
C GLN A 205 2.81 0.76 -3.00
N PRO A 206 1.75 1.56 -3.15
CA PRO A 206 0.68 1.25 -4.10
C PRO A 206 1.25 1.23 -5.52
N ILE A 207 1.07 0.12 -6.21
CA ILE A 207 1.56 -0.05 -7.58
C ILE A 207 0.58 0.61 -8.54
N SER A 208 1.10 1.43 -9.44
CA SER A 208 0.33 2.04 -10.53
C SER A 208 0.78 1.45 -11.86
N ILE A 209 -0.15 0.83 -12.58
CA ILE A 209 0.08 0.30 -13.92
C ILE A 209 -0.96 0.87 -14.88
N THR A 210 -0.60 0.96 -16.15
CA THR A 210 -1.53 1.34 -17.24
C THR A 210 -1.77 0.12 -18.10
N ALA A 211 -3.00 -0.05 -18.60
CA ALA A 211 -3.31 -1.03 -19.64
C ALA A 211 -3.95 -0.31 -20.83
N THR A 212 -3.39 -0.49 -22.02
CA THR A 212 -3.92 0.03 -23.27
C THR A 212 -4.76 -1.06 -23.93
N MET A 213 -6.04 -0.78 -24.14
CA MET A 213 -6.97 -1.68 -24.81
C MET A 213 -7.35 -1.10 -26.16
N ASP A 214 -6.76 -1.64 -27.23
CA ASP A 214 -6.78 -1.03 -28.57
C ASP A 214 -8.13 -1.17 -29.29
N SER A 215 -8.82 -2.29 -29.13
CA SER A 215 -10.14 -2.49 -29.74
C SER A 215 -10.96 -3.56 -29.02
N GLY A 216 -12.29 -3.51 -29.21
CA GLY A 216 -13.20 -4.55 -28.74
C GLY A 216 -13.31 -4.71 -27.22
N TRP A 217 -12.93 -3.68 -26.46
CA TRP A 217 -13.03 -3.72 -25.00
C TRP A 217 -14.46 -3.48 -24.51
N HIS A 218 -14.76 -4.03 -23.35
CA HIS A 218 -16.05 -3.97 -22.70
C HIS A 218 -15.94 -3.28 -21.34
N TYR A 219 -16.91 -2.40 -21.08
CA TYR A 219 -17.09 -1.74 -19.78
C TYR A 219 -18.27 -2.34 -19.04
N ARG A 220 -18.11 -2.51 -17.72
CA ARG A 220 -19.22 -2.82 -16.84
C ARG A 220 -19.12 -1.98 -15.57
N ASP A 221 -20.18 -1.26 -15.24
CA ASP A 221 -20.21 -0.39 -14.05
C ASP A 221 -20.65 -1.14 -12.78
N THR A 222 -21.55 -2.11 -12.92
CA THR A 222 -22.23 -2.77 -11.79
C THR A 222 -21.97 -4.28 -11.74
N PRO A 223 -21.75 -4.87 -10.54
CA PRO A 223 -21.74 -4.25 -9.21
C PRO A 223 -20.45 -3.50 -8.86
N TYR A 224 -19.39 -3.68 -9.66
CA TYR A 224 -18.12 -3.00 -9.53
C TYR A 224 -17.67 -2.54 -10.91
N GLU A 225 -17.01 -1.39 -10.94
CA GLU A 225 -16.41 -0.86 -12.16
C GLU A 225 -15.36 -1.85 -12.70
N ALA A 226 -15.54 -2.31 -13.94
CA ALA A 226 -14.71 -3.32 -14.55
C ALA A 226 -14.51 -3.08 -16.05
N TYR A 227 -13.35 -3.51 -16.52
CA TYR A 227 -12.92 -3.46 -17.92
C TYR A 227 -12.47 -4.83 -18.35
N TYR A 228 -12.74 -5.16 -19.60
CA TYR A 228 -12.29 -6.39 -20.22
C TYR A 228 -11.86 -6.09 -21.64
N GLY A 229 -10.63 -6.43 -22.01
CA GLY A 229 -10.13 -6.14 -23.35
C GLY A 229 -8.82 -6.87 -23.63
N LEU A 230 -8.28 -6.63 -24.83
CA LEU A 230 -6.96 -7.10 -25.24
C LEU A 230 -5.90 -6.13 -24.75
N VAL A 231 -4.76 -6.66 -24.30
CA VAL A 231 -3.57 -5.87 -23.99
C VAL A 231 -2.37 -6.58 -24.61
N SER A 232 -1.48 -5.80 -25.23
CA SER A 232 -0.23 -6.33 -25.81
C SER A 232 0.66 -6.92 -24.72
N MET A 233 1.35 -8.02 -25.05
CA MET A 233 2.27 -8.67 -24.13
C MET A 233 3.52 -7.82 -23.85
N ASP A 234 3.86 -6.84 -24.69
CA ASP A 234 4.92 -5.86 -24.39
C ASP A 234 4.56 -5.01 -23.16
N GLU A 235 3.32 -4.53 -23.08
CA GLU A 235 2.86 -3.74 -21.92
C GLU A 235 2.84 -4.61 -20.65
N VAL A 236 2.43 -5.88 -20.78
CA VAL A 236 2.45 -6.86 -19.68
C VAL A 236 3.88 -7.14 -19.20
N ALA A 237 4.83 -7.29 -20.12
CA ALA A 237 6.24 -7.47 -19.79
C ALA A 237 6.78 -6.25 -19.03
N ASN A 238 6.48 -5.04 -19.51
CA ASN A 238 6.88 -3.79 -18.87
C ASN A 238 6.35 -3.66 -17.43
N TRP A 239 5.11 -4.10 -17.16
CA TRP A 239 4.61 -4.15 -15.78
C TRP A 239 5.51 -4.99 -14.88
N HIS A 240 5.87 -6.20 -15.33
CA HIS A 240 6.70 -7.12 -14.55
C HIS A 240 8.15 -6.64 -14.45
N GLN A 241 8.72 -6.04 -15.49
CA GLN A 241 10.06 -5.45 -15.42
C GLN A 241 10.12 -4.31 -14.41
N THR A 242 9.07 -3.47 -14.35
CA THR A 242 9.01 -2.31 -13.47
C THR A 242 8.75 -2.69 -12.00
N PHE A 243 7.78 -3.58 -11.75
CA PHE A 243 7.29 -3.85 -10.39
C PHE A 243 7.58 -5.28 -9.89
N GLY A 244 7.95 -6.17 -10.81
CA GLY A 244 8.25 -7.57 -10.56
C GLY A 244 7.20 -8.27 -9.72
N ASP A 245 7.72 -9.00 -8.75
CA ASP A 245 6.97 -9.83 -7.83
C ASP A 245 5.96 -9.07 -6.97
N LYS A 246 6.10 -7.74 -6.83
CA LYS A 246 5.20 -6.90 -6.04
C LYS A 246 3.81 -6.82 -6.69
N LEU A 247 3.69 -6.99 -8.01
CA LEU A 247 2.40 -7.05 -8.72
C LEU A 247 1.47 -8.13 -8.17
N PHE A 248 2.03 -9.20 -7.61
CA PHE A 248 1.30 -10.37 -7.16
C PHE A 248 1.00 -10.34 -5.65
N ALA A 249 1.16 -9.20 -4.97
CA ALA A 249 1.01 -9.09 -3.52
C ALA A 249 -0.36 -9.58 -2.99
N LYS A 250 -1.45 -9.39 -3.76
CA LYS A 250 -2.81 -9.84 -3.40
C LYS A 250 -3.17 -11.22 -4.02
N ASN A 251 -2.21 -11.91 -4.63
CA ASN A 251 -2.42 -13.20 -5.29
C ASN A 251 -2.29 -14.36 -4.29
N VAL A 252 -3.40 -15.08 -4.05
CA VAL A 252 -3.42 -16.22 -3.12
C VAL A 252 -2.55 -17.41 -3.54
N ARG A 253 -2.14 -17.52 -4.82
CA ARG A 253 -1.23 -18.59 -5.25
C ARG A 253 0.22 -18.30 -4.89
N LYS A 254 0.59 -17.03 -4.65
CA LYS A 254 1.95 -16.66 -4.24
C LYS A 254 2.29 -17.19 -2.84
N SER A 255 1.30 -17.36 -1.96
CA SER A 255 1.51 -17.95 -0.64
C SER A 255 1.85 -19.45 -0.66
N LEU A 256 1.90 -20.09 -1.84
CA LEU A 256 2.17 -21.52 -2.03
C LEU A 256 3.56 -21.80 -2.65
N GLY A 257 4.39 -20.77 -2.88
CA GLY A 257 5.71 -20.89 -3.50
C GLY A 257 5.84 -20.04 -4.77
N LEU A 258 7.09 -19.71 -5.13
CA LEU A 258 7.50 -18.87 -6.27
C LEU A 258 6.66 -19.10 -7.53
N THR A 259 6.35 -18.03 -8.26
CA THR A 259 5.70 -18.10 -9.58
C THR A 259 6.67 -18.73 -10.59
N THR A 260 6.66 -20.06 -10.67
CA THR A 260 7.47 -20.79 -11.63
C THR A 260 7.09 -20.38 -13.06
N VAL A 261 8.09 -19.96 -13.83
CA VAL A 261 7.95 -19.66 -15.26
C VAL A 261 7.50 -20.92 -15.99
N ASN A 262 6.56 -20.77 -16.93
CA ASN A 262 6.07 -21.86 -17.75
C ASN A 262 6.75 -21.80 -19.12
N LYS A 263 7.64 -22.74 -19.40
CA LYS A 263 8.38 -22.80 -20.68
C LYS A 263 7.47 -22.75 -21.90
N ARG A 264 6.32 -23.44 -21.88
CA ARG A 264 5.37 -23.41 -23.02
C ARG A 264 4.84 -22.01 -23.33
N ILE A 265 4.67 -21.17 -22.31
CA ILE A 265 4.25 -19.77 -22.50
C ILE A 265 5.38 -19.00 -23.19
N VAL A 266 6.63 -19.22 -22.76
CA VAL A 266 7.82 -18.61 -23.39
C VAL A 266 7.98 -19.08 -24.84
N ASP A 267 7.86 -20.38 -25.08
CA ASP A 267 7.98 -20.98 -26.42
C ASP A 267 6.92 -20.39 -27.36
N THR A 268 5.66 -20.28 -26.90
CA THR A 268 4.58 -19.67 -27.69
C THR A 268 4.87 -18.20 -28.01
N LEU A 269 5.38 -17.43 -27.05
CA LEU A 269 5.72 -16.01 -27.26
C LEU A 269 6.87 -15.82 -28.25
N ASN A 270 7.82 -16.74 -28.29
CA ASN A 270 9.00 -16.66 -29.16
C ASN A 270 8.75 -17.23 -30.57
N GLU A 271 8.00 -18.32 -30.67
CA GLU A 271 7.84 -19.07 -31.93
C GLU A 271 6.56 -18.68 -32.68
N SER A 272 5.51 -18.26 -31.98
CA SER A 272 4.18 -18.01 -32.57
C SER A 272 3.37 -16.97 -31.77
N PRO A 273 3.88 -15.73 -31.61
CA PRO A 273 3.26 -14.68 -30.79
C PRO A 273 1.82 -14.37 -31.20
N GLU A 274 1.49 -14.43 -32.49
CA GLU A 274 0.15 -14.20 -33.04
C GLU A 274 -0.91 -15.20 -32.52
N ASN A 275 -0.46 -16.40 -32.13
CA ASN A 275 -1.34 -17.45 -31.60
C ASN A 275 -1.51 -17.37 -30.08
N PHE A 276 -0.77 -16.49 -29.40
CA PHE A 276 -0.73 -16.44 -27.94
C PHE A 276 -2.10 -16.27 -27.30
N TRP A 277 -2.94 -15.46 -27.93
CA TRP A 277 -4.33 -15.21 -27.55
C TRP A 277 -5.15 -16.50 -27.33
N TYR A 278 -4.90 -17.54 -28.14
CA TYR A 278 -5.68 -18.78 -28.09
C TYR A 278 -5.25 -19.69 -26.92
N PHE A 279 -4.02 -19.54 -26.43
CA PHE A 279 -3.43 -20.45 -25.45
C PHE A 279 -3.38 -19.86 -24.03
N ASN A 280 -3.62 -18.55 -23.87
CA ASN A 280 -3.57 -17.87 -22.59
C ASN A 280 -4.96 -17.78 -21.92
N ASN A 281 -5.02 -18.01 -20.60
CA ASN A 281 -6.29 -17.94 -19.82
C ASN A 281 -6.67 -16.51 -19.39
N GLY A 282 -5.88 -15.51 -19.80
CA GLY A 282 -6.03 -14.12 -19.40
C GLY A 282 -5.40 -13.73 -18.07
N ILE A 283 -5.37 -12.42 -17.85
CA ILE A 283 -4.84 -11.74 -16.68
C ILE A 283 -6.00 -11.05 -15.97
N THR A 284 -6.12 -11.23 -14.65
CA THR A 284 -7.09 -10.50 -13.84
C THR A 284 -6.37 -9.58 -12.87
N ILE A 285 -6.71 -8.31 -12.95
CA ILE A 285 -6.14 -7.22 -12.16
C ILE A 285 -7.24 -6.65 -11.28
N ILE A 286 -6.93 -6.48 -9.99
CA ILE A 286 -7.76 -5.70 -9.07
C ILE A 286 -7.03 -4.40 -8.74
N CYS A 287 -7.76 -3.31 -8.58
CA CYS A 287 -7.17 -2.02 -8.21
C CYS A 287 -8.12 -1.25 -7.30
N GLN A 288 -7.61 -0.21 -6.63
CA GLN A 288 -8.44 0.66 -5.79
C GLN A 288 -9.19 1.69 -6.64
N GLU A 289 -8.58 2.15 -7.72
CA GLU A 289 -9.04 3.26 -8.54
C GLU A 289 -8.61 3.09 -9.99
N VAL A 290 -9.49 3.50 -10.91
CA VAL A 290 -9.25 3.54 -12.34
C VAL A 290 -9.48 4.95 -12.87
N ASN A 291 -8.53 5.45 -13.66
CA ASN A 291 -8.70 6.64 -14.49
C ASN A 291 -8.59 6.23 -15.97
N LYS A 292 -9.50 6.75 -16.79
CA LYS A 292 -9.61 6.42 -18.22
C LYS A 292 -9.04 7.58 -19.04
N GLU A 293 -8.11 7.30 -19.94
CA GLU A 293 -7.63 8.24 -20.95
C GLU A 293 -8.10 7.75 -22.33
N PHE A 294 -8.80 8.62 -23.06
CA PHE A 294 -9.26 8.35 -24.43
C PHE A 294 -8.41 9.16 -25.40
N PHE A 295 -7.95 8.52 -26.48
CA PHE A 295 -7.09 9.18 -27.48
C PHE A 295 -7.84 10.17 -28.39
N LYS A 296 -9.16 10.01 -28.54
CA LYS A 296 -10.05 10.85 -29.36
C LYS A 296 -11.44 10.98 -28.70
N LYS A 297 -12.33 11.78 -29.31
CA LYS A 297 -13.75 11.84 -28.92
C LYS A 297 -14.35 10.43 -28.95
N ARG A 298 -15.10 10.08 -27.89
CA ARG A 298 -15.61 8.74 -27.62
C ARG A 298 -16.42 8.17 -28.80
N ALA A 299 -15.91 7.12 -29.42
CA ALA A 299 -16.67 6.21 -30.29
C ALA A 299 -16.54 4.76 -29.78
N ALA A 300 -17.54 3.93 -30.07
CA ALA A 300 -17.54 2.52 -29.63
C ALA A 300 -16.41 1.76 -30.34
N GLY A 301 -15.57 1.08 -29.56
CA GLY A 301 -14.45 0.29 -30.09
C GLY A 301 -13.13 1.04 -30.25
N GLU A 302 -13.08 2.34 -29.94
CA GLU A 302 -11.83 3.12 -29.95
C GLU A 302 -10.89 2.71 -28.79
N PRO A 303 -9.56 2.86 -28.98
CA PRO A 303 -8.57 2.57 -27.94
C PRO A 303 -8.83 3.34 -26.64
N VAL A 304 -8.60 2.68 -25.50
CA VAL A 304 -8.65 3.30 -24.17
C VAL A 304 -7.42 2.93 -23.36
N LYS A 305 -6.84 3.92 -22.68
CA LYS A 305 -5.83 3.70 -21.65
C LYS A 305 -6.50 3.66 -20.28
N ILE A 306 -6.22 2.62 -19.53
CA ILE A 306 -6.77 2.35 -18.20
C ILE A 306 -5.64 2.47 -17.19
N HIS A 307 -5.57 3.61 -16.50
CA HIS A 307 -4.61 3.83 -15.41
C HIS A 307 -5.18 3.28 -14.11
N MET A 308 -4.48 2.32 -13.51
CA MET A 308 -4.91 1.60 -12.31
C MET A 308 -4.01 1.97 -11.13
N ARG A 309 -4.59 2.42 -10.01
CA ARG A 309 -3.86 2.70 -8.77
C ARG A 309 -4.07 1.60 -7.73
N ASP A 310 -3.02 1.26 -6.99
CA ASP A 310 -2.98 0.11 -6.05
C ASP A 310 -3.39 -1.21 -6.73
N ALA A 311 -2.82 -1.42 -7.92
CA ALA A 311 -3.09 -2.55 -8.77
C ALA A 311 -2.40 -3.83 -8.26
N SER A 312 -3.08 -4.95 -8.37
CA SER A 312 -2.49 -6.28 -8.13
C SER A 312 -3.10 -7.34 -9.04
N ILE A 313 -2.22 -8.19 -9.59
CA ILE A 313 -2.57 -9.27 -10.49
C ILE A 313 -2.95 -10.51 -9.66
N VAL A 314 -4.25 -10.83 -9.62
CA VAL A 314 -4.81 -11.96 -8.86
C VAL A 314 -4.95 -13.24 -9.68
N ASN A 315 -4.85 -13.14 -11.01
CA ASN A 315 -4.77 -14.29 -11.92
C ASN A 315 -3.87 -13.94 -13.12
N GLY A 316 -3.18 -14.93 -13.68
CA GLY A 316 -2.24 -14.76 -14.78
C GLY A 316 -0.78 -14.53 -14.35
N ALA A 317 -0.43 -14.75 -13.08
CA ALA A 317 0.93 -14.48 -12.58
C ALA A 317 2.04 -15.24 -13.33
N GLN A 318 1.80 -16.51 -13.68
CA GLN A 318 2.73 -17.28 -14.52
C GLN A 318 2.86 -16.70 -15.92
N THR A 319 1.76 -16.24 -16.53
CA THR A 319 1.77 -15.60 -17.84
C THR A 319 2.61 -14.34 -17.81
N VAL A 320 2.36 -13.46 -16.84
CA VAL A 320 3.10 -12.20 -16.65
C VAL A 320 4.60 -12.45 -16.44
N ALA A 321 4.96 -13.37 -15.52
CA ALA A 321 6.35 -13.70 -15.24
C ALA A 321 7.06 -14.39 -16.42
N SER A 322 6.37 -15.25 -17.17
CA SER A 322 6.94 -15.91 -18.35
C SER A 322 7.14 -14.93 -19.51
N THR A 323 6.30 -13.89 -19.60
CA THR A 323 6.41 -12.87 -20.64
C THR A 323 7.67 -12.02 -20.47
N ASP A 324 7.97 -11.59 -19.24
CA ASP A 324 9.22 -10.90 -18.93
C ASP A 324 10.45 -11.76 -19.28
N LEU A 325 10.42 -13.06 -18.99
CA LEU A 325 11.52 -13.95 -19.39
C LEU A 325 11.66 -14.05 -20.92
N ALA A 326 10.55 -14.12 -21.66
CA ALA A 326 10.58 -14.15 -23.12
C ALA A 326 11.29 -12.91 -23.68
N THR A 327 10.92 -11.70 -23.21
CA THR A 327 11.55 -10.45 -23.65
C THR A 327 13.04 -10.31 -23.32
N LYS A 328 13.56 -11.07 -22.36
CA LYS A 328 14.99 -11.06 -22.01
C LYS A 328 15.84 -11.95 -22.92
N ASN A 329 15.22 -12.92 -23.59
CA ASN A 329 15.91 -13.94 -24.38
C ASN A 329 15.92 -13.61 -25.89
N THR A 330 15.15 -12.63 -26.33
CA THR A 330 14.99 -12.25 -27.74
C THR A 330 14.92 -10.72 -27.87
N GLU A 331 15.56 -10.15 -28.89
CA GLU A 331 15.41 -8.72 -29.26
C GLU A 331 14.04 -8.42 -29.92
N THR A 332 13.14 -9.40 -29.95
CA THR A 332 11.85 -9.33 -30.65
C THR A 332 10.81 -8.60 -29.80
N THR A 333 10.15 -7.61 -30.40
CA THR A 333 8.98 -6.93 -29.81
C THR A 333 7.77 -7.88 -29.80
N LEU A 334 7.08 -8.01 -28.66
CA LEU A 334 5.87 -8.85 -28.52
C LEU A 334 4.59 -8.12 -28.98
N THR A 335 4.73 -7.25 -29.98
CA THR A 335 3.65 -6.38 -30.49
C THR A 335 2.47 -7.16 -31.08
N ASP A 336 2.73 -8.37 -31.59
CA ASP A 336 1.72 -9.23 -32.19
C ASP A 336 1.10 -10.24 -31.20
N ALA A 337 1.58 -10.27 -29.95
CA ALA A 337 1.04 -11.13 -28.90
C ALA A 337 0.07 -10.34 -28.01
N TYR A 338 -1.13 -10.88 -27.80
CA TYR A 338 -2.18 -10.25 -26.98
C TYR A 338 -2.76 -11.21 -25.95
N ALA A 339 -3.10 -10.68 -24.77
CA ALA A 339 -3.82 -11.40 -23.74
C ALA A 339 -5.16 -10.73 -23.40
N THR A 340 -6.17 -11.55 -23.06
CA THR A 340 -7.35 -11.05 -22.33
C THR A 340 -6.93 -10.46 -20.99
N VAL A 341 -7.31 -9.21 -20.73
CA VAL A 341 -7.11 -8.55 -19.44
C VAL A 341 -8.46 -8.13 -18.87
N ARG A 342 -8.71 -8.53 -17.64
CA ARG A 342 -9.86 -8.08 -16.85
C ARG A 342 -9.38 -7.20 -15.70
N VAL A 343 -9.83 -5.95 -15.67
CA VAL A 343 -9.60 -5.01 -14.58
C VAL A 343 -10.87 -4.88 -13.75
N THR A 344 -10.77 -4.90 -12.42
CA THR A 344 -11.90 -4.62 -11.52
C THR A 344 -11.47 -3.64 -10.43
N ALA A 345 -12.15 -2.49 -10.37
CA ALA A 345 -11.88 -1.45 -9.38
C ALA A 345 -12.75 -1.64 -8.14
N PHE A 346 -12.11 -1.73 -6.98
CA PHE A 346 -12.76 -1.76 -5.68
C PHE A 346 -12.61 -0.41 -5.02
N ARG A 347 -13.38 0.57 -5.50
CA ARG A 347 -13.44 1.88 -4.87
C ARG A 347 -13.91 1.67 -3.44
N ARG A 348 -13.11 2.10 -2.45
CA ARG A 348 -13.61 2.28 -1.08
C ARG A 348 -14.84 3.17 -1.21
N LEU A 349 -16.03 2.63 -0.94
CA LEU A 349 -17.23 3.43 -0.84
C LEU A 349 -16.90 4.56 0.14
N LYS A 350 -16.81 5.81 -0.35
CA LYS A 350 -16.92 6.99 0.52
C LYS A 350 -18.18 6.77 1.33
N LYS A 351 -18.16 6.99 2.65
CA LYS A 351 -19.32 6.84 3.52
C LYS A 351 -20.49 7.64 2.93
N ILE A 352 -21.33 6.98 2.13
CA ILE A 352 -22.64 7.50 1.77
C ILE A 352 -23.48 7.17 2.99
N SER A 353 -23.76 8.21 3.76
CA SER A 353 -24.75 8.18 4.83
C SER A 353 -26.11 7.86 4.23
N ARG A 354 -26.46 6.57 4.16
CA ARG A 354 -27.74 5.98 4.62
C ARG A 354 -27.91 4.54 4.14
N ARG A 355 -28.21 3.69 5.15
CA ARG A 355 -28.78 2.33 5.15
C ARG A 355 -27.88 1.13 4.77
N ARG A 356 -27.69 0.28 5.79
CA ARG A 356 -27.06 -1.06 5.88
C ARG A 356 -25.56 -1.13 5.53
N SER A 357 -24.75 -0.59 6.44
CA SER A 357 -23.33 -0.91 6.54
C SER A 357 -23.12 -2.37 6.96
N LEU A 358 -22.64 -3.23 6.06
CA LEU A 358 -22.09 -4.53 6.44
C LEU A 358 -20.76 -4.33 7.17
N LYS A 359 -20.61 -5.00 8.33
CA LYS A 359 -19.44 -4.94 9.21
C LYS A 359 -18.15 -5.33 8.46
N PRO A 360 -16.97 -4.79 8.83
CA PRO A 360 -15.69 -5.05 8.14
C PRO A 360 -15.33 -6.53 8.00
N GLN A 361 -15.67 -7.35 9.01
CA GLN A 361 -15.47 -8.81 8.98
C GLN A 361 -16.26 -9.47 7.84
N THR A 362 -17.47 -9.00 7.53
CA THR A 362 -18.30 -9.54 6.44
C THR A 362 -17.74 -9.22 5.05
N ARG A 363 -17.03 -8.10 4.89
CA ARG A 363 -16.40 -7.70 3.61
C ARG A 363 -15.22 -8.60 3.25
N ARG A 364 -14.40 -8.96 4.24
CA ARG A 364 -13.29 -9.93 4.09
C ARG A 364 -13.81 -11.34 3.76
N THR A 365 -14.99 -11.69 4.28
CA THR A 365 -15.67 -12.96 3.97
C THR A 365 -16.20 -13.01 2.54
N ILE A 366 -16.82 -11.93 2.03
CA ILE A 366 -17.22 -11.82 0.61
C ILE A 366 -15.98 -11.90 -0.30
N TRP A 367 -14.90 -11.18 0.07
CA TRP A 367 -13.62 -11.18 -0.65
C TRP A 367 -13.02 -12.59 -0.81
N ASN A 368 -13.00 -13.39 0.26
CA ASN A 368 -12.46 -14.75 0.24
C ASN A 368 -13.43 -15.81 -0.32
N LYS A 369 -14.74 -15.75 0.02
CA LYS A 369 -15.71 -16.80 -0.34
C LYS A 369 -16.39 -16.58 -1.69
N GLU A 370 -16.69 -15.35 -2.09
CA GLU A 370 -17.54 -15.09 -3.27
C GLU A 370 -16.74 -14.72 -4.53
N ILE A 371 -15.51 -14.21 -4.39
CA ILE A 371 -14.70 -13.77 -5.54
C ILE A 371 -13.48 -14.66 -5.79
N LEU A 372 -12.64 -14.89 -4.76
CA LEU A 372 -11.45 -15.73 -4.92
C LEU A 372 -11.79 -17.23 -5.01
N SER A 373 -12.84 -17.69 -4.33
CA SER A 373 -13.18 -19.13 -4.29
C SER A 373 -13.83 -19.68 -5.58
N PRO A 374 -14.74 -18.97 -6.30
CA PRO A 374 -15.33 -19.49 -7.54
C PRO A 374 -14.32 -19.57 -8.69
N LEU A 375 -13.39 -18.61 -8.79
CA LEU A 375 -12.24 -18.66 -9.71
C LEU A 375 -11.34 -19.88 -9.48
N THR A 376 -11.36 -20.43 -8.27
CA THR A 376 -10.62 -21.65 -7.90
C THR A 376 -11.42 -22.94 -8.16
N ARG A 377 -12.77 -22.88 -8.07
CA ARG A 377 -13.68 -24.05 -8.24
C ARG A 377 -13.96 -24.39 -9.71
N LEU A 378 -14.03 -23.41 -10.61
CA LEU A 378 -14.25 -23.62 -12.05
C LEU A 378 -13.16 -24.49 -12.71
N ARG A 379 -11.98 -24.65 -12.09
CA ARG A 379 -10.89 -25.50 -12.61
C ARG A 379 -10.84 -26.91 -12.00
N LYS A 380 -11.43 -27.14 -10.81
CA LYS A 380 -11.46 -28.47 -10.17
C LYS A 380 -12.58 -29.38 -10.71
N GLY A 381 -13.62 -28.81 -11.32
CA GLY A 381 -14.74 -29.57 -11.92
C GLY A 381 -14.41 -30.21 -13.28
N LEU A 382 -13.34 -29.80 -13.95
CA LEU A 382 -12.92 -30.34 -15.26
C LEU A 382 -11.78 -31.38 -15.17
N GLY A 383 -11.33 -31.72 -13.96
CA GLY A 383 -10.14 -32.57 -13.73
C GLY A 383 -10.39 -33.90 -13.02
N ARG A 384 -11.64 -34.32 -12.82
CA ARG A 384 -11.96 -35.61 -12.19
C ARG A 384 -13.20 -36.24 -12.84
N ASN A 385 -12.99 -37.07 -13.86
CA ASN A 385 -13.74 -38.29 -14.10
C ASN A 385 -13.09 -39.08 -15.25
N SER A 386 -12.00 -39.78 -14.95
CA SER A 386 -11.50 -40.90 -15.75
C SER A 386 -10.94 -41.97 -14.84
N SER A 387 -11.84 -42.78 -14.26
CA SER A 387 -11.60 -44.21 -13.96
C SER A 387 -12.69 -44.78 -13.05
N SER A 388 -13.70 -45.43 -13.62
CA SER A 388 -14.36 -46.57 -12.96
C SER A 388 -15.25 -47.36 -13.93
N ARG A 389 -14.75 -48.55 -14.30
CA ARG A 389 -15.48 -49.77 -14.71
C ARG A 389 -16.51 -49.64 -15.85
N CYS A 390 -16.05 -49.92 -17.07
CA CYS A 390 -16.89 -50.57 -18.08
C CYS A 390 -17.07 -52.04 -17.70
N ARG A 391 -18.29 -52.44 -17.33
CA ARG A 391 -18.77 -53.83 -17.47
C ARG A 391 -19.96 -53.79 -18.44
N SER A 392 -19.74 -54.46 -19.57
CA SER A 392 -20.70 -55.11 -20.46
C SER A 392 -22.19 -54.95 -20.16
N HIS A 393 -22.93 -54.35 -21.10
CA HIS A 393 -24.20 -54.87 -21.60
C HIS A 393 -24.47 -54.28 -23.00
N ILE A 394 -24.30 -55.12 -24.02
CA ILE A 394 -24.73 -54.88 -25.40
C ILE A 394 -26.08 -55.59 -25.56
N PRO A 395 -27.16 -54.90 -25.96
CA PRO A 395 -28.23 -55.53 -26.70
C PRO A 395 -27.93 -55.38 -28.19
N SER A 396 -27.82 -56.53 -28.84
CA SER A 396 -27.87 -56.72 -30.28
C SER A 396 -29.19 -56.19 -30.87
N ASN A 397 -29.12 -55.32 -31.87
CA ASN A 397 -29.87 -55.48 -33.13
C ASN A 397 -29.48 -54.38 -34.12
N GLY A 398 -29.30 -54.79 -35.37
CA GLY A 398 -28.53 -54.07 -36.37
C GLY A 398 -29.32 -53.14 -37.27
N ALA A 399 -28.58 -52.28 -37.97
CA ALA A 399 -28.85 -51.85 -39.33
C ALA A 399 -27.55 -51.26 -39.91
N LYS A 400 -27.05 -51.91 -40.95
CA LYS A 400 -25.97 -51.41 -41.83
C LYS A 400 -26.48 -50.17 -42.57
N TRP A 401 -25.66 -49.12 -42.66
CA TRP A 401 -25.65 -48.23 -43.83
C TRP A 401 -24.21 -47.86 -44.20
N THR A 402 -23.88 -48.17 -45.44
CA THR A 402 -22.59 -48.04 -46.13
C THR A 402 -22.25 -46.61 -46.50
N LEU A 403 -20.96 -46.30 -46.49
CA LEU A 403 -20.34 -45.06 -46.97
C LEU A 403 -20.49 -44.97 -48.51
N HIS A 404 -21.00 -43.85 -49.02
CA HIS A 404 -20.81 -43.45 -50.42
C HIS A 404 -19.96 -42.18 -50.46
N GLN A 405 -18.78 -42.31 -51.06
CA GLN A 405 -17.98 -41.20 -51.57
C GLN A 405 -18.66 -40.68 -52.83
N ASN A 406 -18.82 -39.37 -52.94
CA ASN A 406 -18.91 -38.70 -54.24
C ASN A 406 -18.14 -37.38 -54.17
N SER A 407 -17.10 -37.33 -55.00
CA SER A 407 -16.43 -36.15 -55.51
C SER A 407 -17.36 -35.40 -56.47
N ASP A 408 -17.52 -34.09 -56.29
CA ASP A 408 -17.62 -33.07 -57.35
C ASP A 408 -17.82 -31.67 -56.73
N ALA A 409 -17.02 -30.70 -57.18
CA ALA A 409 -17.06 -29.27 -56.81
C ALA A 409 -18.18 -28.53 -57.59
N PRO A 410 -18.58 -27.26 -57.26
CA PRO A 410 -17.72 -26.09 -57.51
C PRO A 410 -17.88 -24.88 -56.55
N LEU A 411 -16.94 -23.94 -56.71
CA LEU A 411 -16.92 -22.54 -56.23
C LEU A 411 -18.23 -21.77 -56.51
N PHE A 412 -18.58 -20.74 -55.71
CA PHE A 412 -19.00 -19.38 -56.17
C PHE A 412 -19.39 -18.43 -55.00
N THR A 413 -18.73 -17.26 -54.98
CA THR A 413 -19.19 -15.87 -54.71
C THR A 413 -19.82 -15.36 -53.40
N ARG A 414 -19.33 -14.17 -53.01
CA ARG A 414 -19.91 -13.17 -52.07
C ARG A 414 -21.24 -12.59 -52.56
N PRO A 415 -22.06 -12.03 -51.65
CA PRO A 415 -22.87 -10.84 -51.94
C PRO A 415 -22.63 -9.66 -50.98
N SER A 416 -22.62 -8.46 -51.57
CA SER A 416 -22.68 -7.13 -50.93
C SER A 416 -24.15 -6.63 -50.87
N PRO A 417 -24.48 -5.56 -50.13
CA PRO A 417 -25.78 -5.39 -49.49
C PRO A 417 -26.83 -4.62 -50.32
N SER A 418 -28.10 -5.01 -50.19
CA SER A 418 -29.26 -4.30 -50.75
C SER A 418 -29.82 -3.26 -49.78
N ARG A 419 -29.96 -2.02 -50.28
CA ARG A 419 -30.74 -0.92 -49.72
C ARG A 419 -32.23 -1.28 -49.67
N ALA A 420 -32.92 -0.94 -48.57
CA ALA A 420 -34.37 -0.70 -48.59
C ALA A 420 -34.72 0.45 -47.61
N ARG A 421 -35.46 1.43 -48.14
CA ARG A 421 -35.91 2.66 -47.49
C ARG A 421 -37.12 2.39 -46.59
N ILE A 422 -37.21 3.12 -45.49
CA ILE A 422 -38.39 3.23 -44.62
C ILE A 422 -39.24 4.41 -45.09
N PRO A 423 -40.58 4.29 -45.23
CA PRO A 423 -41.43 5.41 -45.59
C PRO A 423 -41.90 6.22 -44.38
N ILE A 424 -42.10 7.50 -44.65
CA ILE A 424 -42.64 8.55 -43.78
C ILE A 424 -44.16 8.36 -43.63
N GLN A 425 -44.68 8.48 -42.40
CA GLN A 425 -46.08 8.82 -42.17
C GLN A 425 -46.17 9.98 -41.18
N SER A 426 -46.82 11.04 -41.63
CA SER A 426 -47.26 12.22 -40.89
C SER A 426 -48.78 12.29 -40.96
N GLY A 427 -49.43 12.65 -39.84
CA GLY A 427 -50.79 13.19 -39.80
C GLY A 427 -51.77 12.36 -38.96
N GLN A 428 -52.08 12.80 -37.74
CA GLN A 428 -53.04 13.88 -37.49
C GLN A 428 -52.59 14.75 -36.32
#